data_AF-A0A431IDE4-F1
#
_entry.id   AF-A0A431IDE4-F1
#
_cell.length_a   1.000
_cell.length_b   1.000
_cell.length_c   1.000
_cell.angle_alpha   90.00
_cell.angle_beta   90.00
_cell.angle_gamma   90.00
#
_symmetry.space_group_name_H-M   'P 1'
#
loop_
_entity.id
_entity.type
_entity.pdbx_description
1 polymer ?
#
loop_
_entity_poly.entity_id
_entity_poly.type
_entity_poly.pdbx_seq_one_letter_code
_entity_poly.pdbx_strand_id
1 'polypeptide(L)'
;MARELDFADGFESSSAPSVGVAPSGGIQSFASDAAFVTAKGSAATAGDMYHNSVSAQVREFNGSVWRELAASEGAQTIAGNKTFSGNVIVAGDLTVNGTTTTINTATLDVEDANVTVNKGGNQATANSNRAGIEVEMSDATEAGVGYDSTLASKFKAGEVGTQYEILTSQHPQVVENKDIDGGTASNTNRITLPKNTTSNLNALTRKEGTIVFDTDTGQANIDDGVSLTPIGAGGSGSIEGCLVVTTSNITLSGEQTIDGVLTSSSRVLVTAQSTGAQNGIYVSSAGAWARASDLDTDTDVKQGMSVYVVDGSLNGHTVWTLRTDGPYTLGSTTLSFFKLNEWNKESLTLNGTDITNGYKDLAFEAVTESLNLHVNGQYFHETDDYTLSTVSSVTRLTFAGQLASGGDAALVDGDVLKLKYQIKRNS
;
A
#
# COMPACT_ATOMS: atom_id res chain seq x y z
N MET A 1 88.83 9.60 -27.04
CA MET A 1 89.83 10.47 -27.70
C MET A 1 91.08 10.43 -26.85
N ALA A 2 92.22 10.02 -27.42
CA ALA A 2 93.47 9.84 -26.68
C ALA A 2 94.18 11.19 -26.49
N ARG A 3 94.82 11.42 -25.32
CA ARG A 3 95.66 12.60 -25.06
C ARG A 3 96.80 12.63 -26.09
N GLU A 4 97.08 13.79 -26.67
CA GLU A 4 98.36 14.05 -27.30
C GLU A 4 99.35 14.35 -26.17
N LEU A 5 100.24 13.39 -25.89
CA LEU A 5 101.24 13.50 -24.83
C LEU A 5 102.51 14.06 -25.45
N ASP A 6 102.91 15.28 -25.07
CA ASP A 6 104.26 15.75 -25.35
C ASP A 6 105.20 15.21 -24.26
N PHE A 7 106.17 14.40 -24.70
CA PHE A 7 107.17 13.78 -23.82
C PHE A 7 108.43 14.65 -23.68
N ALA A 8 108.57 15.70 -24.48
CA ALA A 8 109.79 16.51 -24.55
C ALA A 8 109.96 17.46 -23.36
N ASP A 9 108.89 17.79 -22.66
CA ASP A 9 108.89 18.78 -21.58
C ASP A 9 108.48 18.22 -20.20
N GLY A 10 108.36 16.90 -20.06
CA GLY A 10 107.94 16.27 -18.81
C GLY A 10 106.45 16.40 -18.51
N PHE A 11 105.61 16.60 -19.54
CA PHE A 11 104.16 16.80 -19.46
C PHE A 11 103.72 18.17 -18.93
N GLU A 12 104.64 19.12 -18.76
CA GLU A 12 104.37 20.44 -18.20
C GLU A 12 103.46 21.30 -19.11
N SER A 13 103.51 21.13 -20.44
CA SER A 13 102.59 21.79 -21.38
C SER A 13 101.39 20.93 -21.79
N SER A 14 101.21 19.75 -21.18
CA SER A 14 100.13 18.83 -21.55
C SER A 14 98.78 19.40 -21.11
N SER A 15 98.08 20.04 -22.04
CA SER A 15 96.75 20.61 -21.76
C SER A 15 95.75 19.50 -21.40
N ALA A 16 94.93 19.75 -20.38
CA ALA A 16 93.82 18.87 -20.07
C ALA A 16 92.89 18.80 -21.31
N PRO A 17 92.31 17.64 -21.65
CA PRO A 17 91.25 17.60 -22.66
C PRO A 17 90.19 18.60 -22.20
N SER A 18 89.80 19.54 -23.07
CA SER A 18 88.71 20.45 -22.77
C SER A 18 87.50 19.58 -22.44
N VAL A 19 87.16 19.48 -21.16
CA VAL A 19 85.84 19.04 -20.77
C VAL A 19 84.94 20.05 -21.46
N GLY A 20 84.11 19.59 -22.40
CA GLY A 20 83.09 20.42 -23.03
C GLY A 20 82.10 20.86 -21.95
N VAL A 21 82.54 21.81 -21.12
CA VAL A 21 81.69 22.58 -20.23
C VAL A 21 80.86 23.39 -21.20
N ALA A 22 79.59 23.01 -21.37
CA ALA A 22 78.61 23.92 -21.96
C ALA A 22 78.78 25.27 -21.24
N PRO A 23 79.05 26.37 -21.95
CA PRO A 23 79.38 27.64 -21.31
C PRO A 23 78.26 28.00 -20.33
N SER A 24 78.65 28.36 -19.11
CA SER A 24 77.74 28.82 -18.04
C SER A 24 77.12 30.20 -18.32
N GLY A 25 77.39 30.80 -19.48
CA GLY A 25 76.60 31.86 -20.09
C GLY A 25 75.90 31.27 -21.30
N GLY A 26 74.57 31.37 -21.35
CA GLY A 26 73.74 30.72 -22.37
C GLY A 26 74.17 30.94 -23.82
N ILE A 27 73.55 30.18 -24.73
CA ILE A 27 73.85 30.18 -26.17
C ILE A 27 73.93 31.63 -26.71
N GLN A 28 75.12 32.03 -27.18
CA GLN A 28 75.37 33.40 -27.65
C GLN A 28 74.60 33.70 -28.94
N SER A 29 74.23 34.97 -29.13
CA SER A 29 73.39 35.37 -30.24
C SER A 29 74.18 36.01 -31.38
N PHE A 30 73.97 35.55 -32.61
CA PHE A 30 74.61 36.09 -33.83
C PHE A 30 73.59 36.21 -34.95
N ALA A 31 73.82 37.12 -35.89
CA ALA A 31 72.88 37.37 -36.99
C ALA A 31 72.92 36.31 -38.10
N SER A 32 73.99 35.49 -38.18
CA SER A 32 74.15 34.45 -39.21
C SER A 32 75.24 33.44 -38.86
N ASP A 33 75.28 32.32 -39.59
CA ASP A 33 76.29 31.28 -39.43
C ASP A 33 77.71 31.83 -39.65
N ALA A 34 77.86 32.73 -40.64
CA ALA A 34 79.13 33.39 -40.93
C ALA A 34 79.57 34.33 -39.81
N ALA A 35 78.62 35.05 -39.18
CA ALA A 35 78.91 35.92 -38.05
C ALA A 35 79.38 35.12 -36.83
N PHE A 36 78.77 33.96 -36.57
CA PHE A 36 79.23 33.03 -35.53
C PHE A 36 80.65 32.50 -35.83
N VAL A 37 80.88 31.96 -37.02
CA VAL A 37 82.19 31.40 -37.43
C VAL A 37 83.30 32.45 -37.37
N THR A 38 82.98 33.68 -37.76
CA THR A 38 83.91 34.81 -37.68
C THR A 38 84.26 35.15 -36.22
N ALA A 39 83.25 35.22 -35.35
CA ALA A 39 83.47 35.51 -33.93
C ALA A 39 84.21 34.39 -33.19
N LYS A 40 83.96 33.13 -33.58
CA LYS A 40 84.69 31.95 -33.08
C LYS A 40 86.15 31.94 -33.54
N GLY A 41 86.47 32.59 -34.65
CA GLY A 41 87.82 32.64 -35.23
C GLY A 41 88.29 31.32 -35.85
N SER A 42 87.39 30.36 -36.06
CA SER A 42 87.68 29.05 -36.66
C SER A 42 86.43 28.47 -37.34
N ALA A 43 86.63 27.52 -38.26
CA ALA A 43 85.52 26.86 -38.94
C ALA A 43 84.55 26.18 -37.96
N ALA A 44 83.29 26.04 -38.38
CA ALA A 44 82.27 25.37 -37.59
C ALA A 44 82.65 23.90 -37.34
N THR A 45 82.50 23.45 -36.10
CA THR A 45 82.73 22.06 -35.67
C THR A 45 81.43 21.44 -35.20
N ALA A 46 81.30 20.11 -35.32
CA ALA A 46 80.09 19.40 -34.92
C ALA A 46 79.73 19.70 -33.45
N GLY A 47 78.49 20.11 -33.19
CA GLY A 47 78.01 20.53 -31.87
C GLY A 47 78.18 22.03 -31.58
N ASP A 48 78.73 22.82 -32.50
CA ASP A 48 78.67 24.29 -32.37
C ASP A 48 77.21 24.74 -32.42
N MET A 49 76.83 25.61 -31.47
CA MET A 49 75.47 26.12 -31.36
C MET A 49 75.46 27.64 -31.15
N TYR A 50 74.50 28.33 -31.77
CA TYR A 50 74.27 29.75 -31.52
C TYR A 50 72.80 30.14 -31.69
N HIS A 51 72.36 31.21 -31.02
CA HIS A 51 71.02 31.75 -31.18
C HIS A 51 71.01 32.74 -32.34
N ASN A 52 70.31 32.43 -33.42
CA ASN A 52 70.19 33.33 -34.55
C ASN A 52 69.30 34.51 -34.16
N SER A 53 69.87 35.71 -34.05
CA SER A 53 69.15 36.92 -33.63
C SER A 53 68.13 37.40 -34.65
N VAL A 54 68.17 36.89 -35.89
CA VAL A 54 67.23 37.23 -36.96
C VAL A 54 66.05 36.26 -36.99
N SER A 55 66.29 34.95 -36.88
CA SER A 55 65.22 33.94 -36.87
C SER A 55 64.69 33.58 -35.48
N ALA A 56 65.33 34.07 -34.41
CA ALA A 56 65.04 33.74 -33.01
C ALA A 56 65.08 32.22 -32.70
N GLN A 57 65.91 31.48 -33.43
CA GLN A 57 66.07 30.04 -33.28
C GLN A 57 67.51 29.67 -32.99
N VAL A 58 67.70 28.55 -32.29
CA VAL A 58 69.03 27.99 -32.09
C VAL A 58 69.45 27.26 -33.35
N ARG A 59 70.64 27.57 -33.84
CA ARG A 59 71.31 26.89 -34.95
C ARG A 59 72.34 25.93 -34.36
N GLU A 60 72.37 24.69 -34.83
CA GLU A 60 73.37 23.67 -34.49
C GLU A 60 74.12 23.23 -35.76
N PHE A 61 75.45 23.18 -35.71
CA PHE A 61 76.25 22.59 -36.77
C PHE A 61 76.38 21.09 -36.54
N ASN A 62 75.82 20.27 -37.42
CA ASN A 62 75.83 18.81 -37.26
C ASN A 62 77.13 18.12 -37.74
N GLY A 63 78.18 18.91 -38.05
CA GLY A 63 79.43 18.43 -38.64
C GLY A 63 79.50 18.56 -40.17
N SER A 64 78.45 19.04 -40.84
CA SER A 64 78.48 19.33 -42.27
C SER A 64 77.66 20.56 -42.65
N VAL A 65 76.50 20.75 -42.03
CA VAL A 65 75.62 21.89 -42.29
C VAL A 65 75.05 22.44 -40.98
N TRP A 66 74.78 23.73 -40.98
CA TRP A 66 73.99 24.38 -39.93
C TRP A 66 72.52 24.02 -40.10
N ARG A 67 71.88 23.58 -39.01
CA ARG A 67 70.46 23.23 -38.95
C ARG A 67 69.81 24.03 -37.83
N GLU A 68 68.52 24.32 -37.97
CA GLU A 68 67.73 24.86 -36.88
C GLU A 68 67.39 23.73 -35.92
N LEU A 69 67.70 23.93 -34.64
CA LEU A 69 67.15 23.11 -33.57
C LEU A 69 65.71 23.56 -33.41
N ALA A 70 64.77 22.78 -33.95
CA ALA A 70 63.37 23.17 -34.10
C ALA A 70 62.82 23.78 -32.80
N ALA A 71 62.38 25.04 -32.87
CA ALA A 71 61.36 25.52 -31.94
C ALA A 71 60.16 24.57 -32.10
N SER A 72 59.59 24.09 -31.00
CA SER A 72 58.53 23.08 -30.99
C SER A 72 57.17 23.64 -31.47
N GLU A 73 57.15 24.36 -32.57
CA GLU A 73 55.95 24.90 -33.20
C GLU A 73 55.47 23.90 -34.24
N GLY A 74 54.49 23.08 -33.85
CA GLY A 74 53.91 22.03 -34.69
C GLY A 74 53.62 20.74 -33.92
N ALA A 75 52.95 19.79 -34.57
CA ALA A 75 52.65 18.48 -33.98
C ALA A 75 53.96 17.74 -33.62
N GLN A 76 54.09 17.34 -32.36
CA GLN A 76 55.26 16.62 -31.85
C GLN A 76 54.89 15.16 -31.61
N THR A 77 55.70 14.24 -32.13
CA THR A 77 55.63 12.82 -31.76
C THR A 77 56.75 12.51 -30.79
N ILE A 78 56.40 12.22 -29.53
CA ILE A 78 57.38 11.89 -28.50
C ILE A 78 57.25 10.40 -28.16
N ALA A 79 58.23 9.61 -28.58
CA ALA A 79 58.20 8.15 -28.43
C ALA A 79 58.63 7.68 -27.02
N GLY A 80 58.13 6.49 -26.62
CA GLY A 80 58.46 5.83 -25.36
C GLY A 80 57.81 6.47 -24.12
N ASN A 81 57.91 5.79 -22.97
CA ASN A 81 57.28 6.24 -21.73
C ASN A 81 57.74 7.64 -21.31
N LYS A 82 56.83 8.42 -20.73
CA LYS A 82 57.10 9.76 -20.20
C LYS A 82 56.60 9.83 -18.77
N THR A 83 57.36 10.52 -17.93
CA THR A 83 57.04 10.75 -16.51
C THR A 83 57.21 12.23 -16.25
N PHE A 84 56.17 12.84 -15.67
CA PHE A 84 56.16 14.24 -15.25
C PHE A 84 56.10 14.27 -13.72
N SER A 85 56.98 15.03 -13.08
CA SER A 85 57.01 15.17 -11.61
C SER A 85 56.14 16.30 -11.08
N GLY A 86 55.61 17.15 -11.96
CA GLY A 86 54.71 18.25 -11.65
C GLY A 86 53.40 18.15 -12.42
N ASN A 87 52.58 19.20 -12.31
CA ASN A 87 51.28 19.26 -12.97
C ASN A 87 51.41 19.23 -14.49
N VAL A 88 50.51 18.50 -15.15
CA VAL A 88 50.32 18.55 -16.60
C VAL A 88 49.09 19.38 -16.88
N ILE A 89 49.24 20.46 -17.64
CA ILE A 89 48.13 21.31 -18.10
C ILE A 89 47.98 21.10 -19.60
N VAL A 90 46.78 20.70 -20.04
CA VAL A 90 46.42 20.55 -21.45
C VAL A 90 45.37 21.60 -21.78
N ALA A 91 45.72 22.61 -22.56
CA ALA A 91 44.81 23.71 -22.90
C ALA A 91 43.80 23.34 -24.00
N GLY A 92 44.08 22.28 -24.76
CA GLY A 92 43.18 21.71 -25.76
C GLY A 92 42.65 20.34 -25.33
N ASP A 93 42.22 19.54 -26.30
CA ASP A 93 41.64 18.22 -26.02
C ASP A 93 42.71 17.20 -25.61
N LEU A 94 42.38 16.39 -24.60
CA LEU A 94 43.13 15.19 -24.27
C LEU A 94 42.45 13.97 -24.88
N THR A 95 43.13 13.27 -25.79
CA THR A 95 42.71 11.95 -26.31
C THR A 95 43.70 10.90 -25.85
N VAL A 96 43.22 9.86 -25.14
CA VAL A 96 44.03 8.73 -24.70
C VAL A 96 43.62 7.48 -25.49
N ASN A 97 44.51 7.02 -26.37
CA ASN A 97 44.30 5.78 -27.12
C ASN A 97 45.02 4.63 -26.41
N GLY A 98 44.28 3.83 -25.65
CA GLY A 98 44.79 2.69 -24.90
C GLY A 98 43.65 1.79 -24.42
N THR A 99 43.99 0.70 -23.75
CA THR A 99 43.00 -0.22 -23.16
C THR A 99 42.54 0.22 -21.77
N THR A 100 43.38 0.96 -21.04
CA THR A 100 43.09 1.43 -19.68
C THR A 100 43.56 2.88 -19.51
N THR A 101 42.84 3.62 -18.66
CA THR A 101 43.27 4.92 -18.14
C THR A 101 43.07 4.87 -16.63
N THR A 102 44.15 5.05 -15.86
CA THR A 102 44.11 5.05 -14.40
C THR A 102 44.41 6.46 -13.90
N ILE A 103 43.45 7.07 -13.21
CA ILE A 103 43.63 8.37 -12.55
C ILE A 103 43.68 8.13 -11.05
N ASN A 104 44.89 8.05 -10.50
CA ASN A 104 45.10 7.83 -9.06
C ASN A 104 45.15 9.17 -8.33
N THR A 105 43.98 9.76 -8.14
CA THR A 105 43.76 11.01 -7.42
C THR A 105 42.80 10.76 -6.25
N ALA A 106 42.86 11.58 -5.22
CA ALA A 106 41.89 11.53 -4.12
C ALA A 106 40.48 11.98 -4.58
N THR A 107 40.43 12.86 -5.60
CA THR A 107 39.17 13.41 -6.11
C THR A 107 39.29 13.63 -7.62
N LEU A 108 38.25 13.20 -8.34
CA LEU A 108 38.06 13.48 -9.76
C LEU A 108 36.88 14.44 -9.90
N ASP A 109 37.18 15.71 -10.16
CA ASP A 109 36.17 16.71 -10.47
C ASP A 109 35.94 16.77 -11.99
N VAL A 110 34.67 16.69 -12.41
CA VAL A 110 34.26 16.79 -13.82
C VAL A 110 33.30 17.95 -13.95
N GLU A 111 33.72 19.01 -14.63
CA GLU A 111 32.91 20.21 -14.85
C GLU A 111 31.90 20.03 -16.00
N ASP A 112 32.06 18.97 -16.81
CA ASP A 112 31.16 18.67 -17.91
C ASP A 112 29.76 18.26 -17.43
N ALA A 113 28.73 18.76 -18.11
CA ALA A 113 27.35 18.39 -17.83
C ALA A 113 27.04 16.90 -18.08
N ASN A 114 27.81 16.25 -18.94
CA ASN A 114 27.58 14.86 -19.35
C ASN A 114 28.88 14.06 -19.38
N VAL A 115 28.82 12.85 -18.81
CA VAL A 115 29.85 11.81 -18.99
C VAL A 115 29.28 10.72 -19.89
N THR A 116 29.83 10.57 -21.09
CA THR A 116 29.36 9.56 -22.04
C THR A 116 30.16 8.27 -21.89
N VAL A 117 29.51 7.22 -21.40
CA VAL A 117 30.10 5.87 -21.31
C VAL A 117 29.72 5.04 -22.55
N ASN A 118 30.60 4.13 -22.97
CA ASN A 118 30.42 3.28 -24.16
C ASN A 118 30.24 4.08 -25.47
N LYS A 119 30.88 5.25 -25.58
CA LYS A 119 30.84 6.10 -26.78
C LYS A 119 31.35 5.32 -28.01
N GLY A 120 30.50 5.15 -29.02
CA GLY A 120 30.82 4.39 -30.24
C GLY A 120 30.61 2.87 -30.12
N GLY A 121 30.24 2.36 -28.94
CA GLY A 121 29.82 0.98 -28.75
C GLY A 121 28.36 0.71 -29.13
N ASN A 122 27.95 -0.55 -29.08
CA ASN A 122 26.57 -1.02 -29.28
C ASN A 122 25.98 -1.64 -28.00
N GLN A 123 24.73 -2.09 -28.04
CA GLN A 123 24.05 -2.73 -26.89
C GLN A 123 24.79 -3.96 -26.37
N ALA A 124 25.36 -4.78 -27.25
CA ALA A 124 26.12 -5.96 -26.84
C ALA A 124 27.39 -5.57 -26.07
N THR A 125 28.14 -4.58 -26.55
CA THR A 125 29.31 -4.06 -25.84
C THR A 125 28.92 -3.37 -24.53
N ALA A 126 27.77 -2.70 -24.47
CA ALA A 126 27.27 -2.07 -23.25
C ALA A 126 26.92 -3.11 -22.18
N ASN A 127 26.22 -4.20 -22.55
CA ASN A 127 25.86 -5.27 -21.64
C ASN A 127 27.10 -6.04 -21.17
N SER A 128 27.97 -6.47 -22.10
CA SER A 128 29.17 -7.27 -21.78
C SER A 128 30.18 -6.52 -20.92
N ASN A 129 30.35 -5.21 -21.16
CA ASN A 129 31.28 -4.38 -20.39
C ASN A 129 30.60 -3.71 -19.19
N ARG A 130 29.32 -4.00 -18.92
CA ARG A 130 28.54 -3.39 -17.82
C ARG A 130 28.64 -1.86 -17.84
N ALA A 131 28.47 -1.26 -19.01
CA ALA A 131 28.64 0.17 -19.23
C ALA A 131 27.87 0.99 -18.17
N GLY A 132 28.61 1.73 -17.35
CA GLY A 132 28.06 2.41 -16.18
C GLY A 132 29.16 2.83 -15.20
N ILE A 133 28.81 2.84 -13.92
CA ILE A 133 29.69 3.19 -12.80
C ILE A 133 29.78 1.99 -11.86
N GLU A 134 31.00 1.69 -11.42
CA GLU A 134 31.32 0.59 -10.52
C GLU A 134 32.08 1.10 -9.29
N VAL A 135 31.71 0.56 -8.15
CA VAL A 135 32.34 0.75 -6.85
C VAL A 135 33.07 -0.54 -6.50
N GLU A 136 34.39 -0.52 -6.67
CA GLU A 136 35.27 -1.61 -6.26
C GLU A 136 35.38 -1.64 -4.72
N MET A 137 35.24 -2.81 -4.11
CA MET A 137 35.35 -3.00 -2.66
C MET A 137 36.28 -4.17 -2.34
N SER A 138 37.13 -4.02 -1.33
CA SER A 138 38.06 -5.09 -0.90
C SER A 138 37.46 -6.05 0.13
N ASP A 139 36.37 -5.65 0.79
CA ASP A 139 35.76 -6.32 1.95
C ASP A 139 34.27 -6.65 1.76
N ALA A 140 33.72 -6.40 0.57
CA ALA A 140 32.36 -6.68 0.18
C ALA A 140 32.25 -6.89 -1.34
N THR A 141 31.10 -7.36 -1.81
CA THR A 141 30.84 -7.49 -3.26
C THR A 141 30.84 -6.11 -3.91
N GLU A 142 31.45 -5.98 -5.09
CA GLU A 142 31.39 -4.75 -5.88
C GLU A 142 29.93 -4.33 -6.08
N ALA A 143 29.68 -3.02 -6.12
CA ALA A 143 28.36 -2.46 -6.40
C ALA A 143 28.42 -1.58 -7.64
N GLY A 144 27.33 -1.45 -8.38
CA GLY A 144 27.35 -0.57 -9.54
C GLY A 144 25.98 -0.25 -10.11
N VAL A 145 25.96 0.82 -10.90
CA VAL A 145 24.84 1.22 -11.76
C VAL A 145 25.25 0.94 -13.19
N GLY A 146 24.47 0.16 -13.93
CA GLY A 146 24.85 -0.29 -15.27
C GLY A 146 23.69 -0.37 -16.25
N TYR A 147 24.03 -0.33 -17.52
CA TYR A 147 23.11 -0.57 -18.62
C TYR A 147 22.75 -2.05 -18.76
N ASP A 148 21.48 -2.34 -19.03
CA ASP A 148 21.00 -3.66 -19.40
C ASP A 148 19.87 -3.56 -20.44
N SER A 149 20.16 -3.98 -21.67
CA SER A 149 19.18 -3.87 -22.77
C SER A 149 17.92 -4.70 -22.57
N THR A 150 17.94 -5.72 -21.70
CA THR A 150 16.81 -6.63 -21.48
C THR A 150 15.75 -6.04 -20.55
N LEU A 151 16.13 -5.06 -19.73
CA LEU A 151 15.24 -4.39 -18.79
C LEU A 151 14.43 -3.29 -19.48
N ALA A 152 13.25 -2.97 -18.94
CA ALA A 152 12.39 -1.92 -19.47
C ALA A 152 13.01 -0.52 -19.25
N SER A 153 13.56 -0.28 -18.05
CA SER A 153 14.23 0.99 -17.72
C SER A 153 15.60 1.16 -18.39
N LYS A 154 16.18 0.07 -18.91
CA LYS A 154 17.56 -0.04 -19.40
C LYS A 154 18.65 0.16 -18.36
N PHE A 155 18.31 0.39 -17.10
CA PHE A 155 19.26 0.60 -16.02
C PHE A 155 18.99 -0.31 -14.82
N LYS A 156 20.07 -0.82 -14.23
CA LYS A 156 20.04 -1.62 -13.01
C LYS A 156 21.06 -1.13 -12.00
N ALA A 157 20.81 -1.38 -10.73
CA ALA A 157 21.68 -1.04 -9.61
C ALA A 157 21.73 -2.16 -8.56
N GLY A 158 22.84 -2.24 -7.83
CA GLY A 158 23.02 -3.21 -6.74
C GLY A 158 24.40 -3.88 -6.77
N GLU A 159 24.52 -4.98 -6.03
CA GLU A 159 25.72 -5.82 -6.05
C GLU A 159 25.92 -6.43 -7.44
N VAL A 160 27.16 -6.38 -7.93
CA VAL A 160 27.53 -6.81 -9.26
C VAL A 160 27.23 -8.29 -9.45
N GLY A 161 26.47 -8.61 -10.50
CA GLY A 161 25.97 -9.95 -10.77
C GLY A 161 24.55 -10.21 -10.25
N THR A 162 24.07 -9.44 -9.28
CA THR A 162 22.71 -9.56 -8.68
C THR A 162 21.95 -8.23 -8.69
N GLN A 163 22.28 -7.33 -9.62
CA GLN A 163 21.67 -6.01 -9.77
C GLN A 163 20.18 -6.11 -10.13
N TYR A 164 19.39 -5.18 -9.60
CA TYR A 164 17.94 -5.08 -9.85
C TYR A 164 17.62 -3.88 -10.73
N GLU A 165 16.52 -4.00 -11.50
CA GLU A 165 16.04 -2.93 -12.36
C GLU A 165 15.66 -1.67 -11.56
N ILE A 166 16.04 -0.50 -12.08
CA ILE A 166 15.58 0.78 -11.55
C ILE A 166 14.14 1.04 -12.02
N LEU A 167 13.25 1.40 -11.09
CA LEU A 167 11.84 1.68 -11.40
C LEU A 167 11.66 3.02 -12.12
N THR A 168 10.76 3.03 -13.12
CA THR A 168 10.41 4.19 -13.95
C THR A 168 8.90 4.41 -13.94
N SER A 169 8.46 5.61 -14.29
CA SER A 169 7.05 6.02 -14.18
C SER A 169 6.16 5.57 -15.35
N GLN A 170 6.74 5.09 -16.46
CA GLN A 170 5.98 4.82 -17.70
C GLN A 170 6.03 3.36 -18.14
N HIS A 171 7.04 2.60 -17.72
CA HIS A 171 7.17 1.20 -18.13
C HIS A 171 6.45 0.28 -17.15
N PRO A 172 5.77 -0.78 -17.65
CA PRO A 172 5.31 -1.87 -16.80
C PRO A 172 6.50 -2.57 -16.15
N GLN A 173 6.56 -2.57 -14.81
CA GLN A 173 7.62 -3.19 -14.04
C GLN A 173 7.02 -3.91 -12.83
N VAL A 174 7.59 -5.07 -12.48
CA VAL A 174 7.17 -5.84 -11.31
C VAL A 174 7.97 -5.37 -10.10
N VAL A 175 7.30 -5.08 -9.00
CA VAL A 175 7.92 -4.67 -7.74
C VAL A 175 7.75 -5.80 -6.73
N GLU A 176 8.83 -6.55 -6.47
CA GLU A 176 8.82 -7.69 -5.54
C GLU A 176 9.42 -7.34 -4.17
N ASN A 177 9.01 -8.08 -3.15
CA ASN A 177 9.52 -7.98 -1.78
C ASN A 177 9.55 -6.53 -1.27
N LYS A 178 8.48 -5.78 -1.54
CA LYS A 178 8.26 -4.47 -0.92
C LYS A 178 7.12 -4.59 0.06
N ASP A 179 7.43 -4.28 1.30
CA ASP A 179 6.41 -3.87 2.25
C ASP A 179 6.15 -2.37 2.01
N ILE A 180 4.90 -2.01 1.78
CA ILE A 180 4.48 -0.61 1.77
C ILE A 180 4.02 -0.31 3.21
N ASP A 181 4.97 -0.39 4.15
CA ASP A 181 4.70 -0.14 5.55
C ASP A 181 4.55 1.37 5.78
N GLY A 182 3.37 1.74 6.25
CA GLY A 182 3.03 3.09 6.65
C GLY A 182 3.83 3.62 7.84
N GLY A 183 4.55 2.75 8.57
CA GLY A 183 4.97 3.07 9.94
C GLY A 183 3.76 3.48 10.80
N THR A 184 4.00 3.99 12.02
CA THR A 184 2.91 4.52 12.87
C THR A 184 2.19 5.63 12.10
N ALA A 185 0.90 5.42 11.83
CA ALA A 185 0.05 6.22 10.95
C ALA A 185 0.40 7.71 10.94
N SER A 186 1.21 8.11 9.95
CA SER A 186 1.49 9.49 9.59
C SER A 186 0.98 9.70 8.17
N ASN A 187 0.46 10.89 7.92
CA ASN A 187 -0.20 11.36 6.70
C ASN A 187 0.67 11.26 5.43
N THR A 188 1.93 10.86 5.58
CA THR A 188 2.95 10.77 4.53
C THR A 188 3.09 9.37 3.93
N ASN A 189 2.72 8.30 4.65
CA ASN A 189 2.94 6.93 4.20
C ASN A 189 1.61 6.24 3.87
N ARG A 190 1.08 6.51 2.67
CA ARG A 190 -0.23 6.00 2.20
C ARG A 190 -0.14 5.40 0.79
N ILE A 191 -0.88 4.31 0.56
CA ILE A 191 -1.28 3.91 -0.79
C ILE A 191 -2.52 4.71 -1.15
N THR A 192 -2.41 5.61 -2.12
CA THR A 192 -3.58 6.37 -2.60
C THR A 192 -4.29 5.55 -3.67
N LEU A 193 -5.54 5.18 -3.41
CA LEU A 193 -6.40 4.51 -4.39
C LEU A 193 -6.98 5.54 -5.38
N PRO A 194 -7.18 5.17 -6.65
CA PRO A 194 -8.02 5.96 -7.56
C PRO A 194 -9.40 6.13 -6.93
N LYS A 195 -9.89 7.37 -6.87
CA LYS A 195 -11.18 7.69 -6.24
C LYS A 195 -12.08 8.49 -7.15
N ASN A 196 -13.37 8.20 -7.13
CA ASN A 196 -14.39 8.95 -7.87
C ASN A 196 -15.78 8.68 -7.29
N THR A 197 -16.80 9.37 -7.79
CA THR A 197 -18.21 9.11 -7.47
C THR A 197 -18.64 7.73 -7.95
N THR A 198 -19.66 7.13 -7.33
CA THR A 198 -20.18 5.80 -7.70
C THR A 198 -20.52 5.74 -9.18
N SER A 199 -21.17 6.78 -9.70
CA SER A 199 -21.57 6.87 -11.11
C SER A 199 -20.37 6.84 -12.05
N ASN A 200 -19.31 7.60 -11.73
CA ASN A 200 -18.11 7.66 -12.56
C ASN A 200 -17.32 6.36 -12.50
N LEU A 201 -17.15 5.77 -11.31
CA LEU A 201 -16.48 4.47 -11.17
C LEU A 201 -17.23 3.39 -11.93
N ASN A 202 -18.57 3.41 -11.89
CA ASN A 202 -19.37 2.42 -12.60
C ASN A 202 -19.29 2.53 -14.13
N ALA A 203 -18.98 3.72 -14.63
CA ALA A 203 -18.81 4.01 -16.06
C ALA A 203 -17.38 3.75 -16.58
N LEU A 204 -16.42 3.46 -15.70
CA LEU A 204 -15.06 3.10 -16.13
C LEU A 204 -15.08 1.76 -16.88
N THR A 205 -14.17 1.61 -17.84
CA THR A 205 -13.86 0.29 -18.40
C THR A 205 -13.34 -0.60 -17.28
N ARG A 206 -14.12 -1.62 -16.93
CA ARG A 206 -13.83 -2.49 -15.79
C ARG A 206 -12.51 -3.20 -15.94
N LYS A 207 -11.77 -3.25 -14.84
CA LYS A 207 -10.49 -3.95 -14.74
C LYS A 207 -10.57 -4.83 -13.50
N GLU A 208 -10.83 -6.11 -13.75
CA GLU A 208 -10.84 -7.15 -12.73
C GLU A 208 -9.57 -7.06 -11.87
N GLY A 209 -9.76 -7.13 -10.55
CA GLY A 209 -8.68 -7.11 -9.57
C GLY A 209 -8.16 -5.71 -9.20
N THR A 210 -8.85 -4.64 -9.61
CA THR A 210 -8.49 -3.28 -9.17
C THR A 210 -9.21 -2.89 -7.89
N ILE A 211 -8.54 -2.10 -7.04
CA ILE A 211 -9.14 -1.47 -5.86
C ILE A 211 -9.34 0.01 -6.15
N VAL A 212 -10.57 0.49 -5.98
CA VAL A 212 -10.97 1.90 -6.14
C VAL A 212 -11.65 2.40 -4.89
N PHE A 213 -11.64 3.71 -4.65
CA PHE A 213 -12.36 4.32 -3.54
C PHE A 213 -13.57 5.10 -4.06
N ASP A 214 -14.76 4.67 -3.67
CA ASP A 214 -16.01 5.36 -3.99
C ASP A 214 -16.23 6.50 -3.00
N THR A 215 -16.27 7.73 -3.51
CA THR A 215 -16.41 8.93 -2.68
C THR A 215 -17.83 9.16 -2.19
N ASP A 216 -18.83 8.58 -2.85
CA ASP A 216 -20.23 8.76 -2.44
C ASP A 216 -20.57 7.81 -1.28
N THR A 217 -20.07 6.58 -1.33
CA THR A 217 -20.24 5.59 -0.25
C THR A 217 -19.16 5.69 0.83
N GLY A 218 -18.03 6.33 0.54
CA GLY A 218 -16.89 6.42 1.46
C GLY A 218 -16.16 5.08 1.64
N GLN A 219 -16.28 4.16 0.69
CA GLN A 219 -15.77 2.79 0.78
C GLN A 219 -14.75 2.46 -0.31
N ALA A 220 -13.76 1.65 0.06
CA ALA A 220 -12.94 0.96 -0.92
C ALA A 220 -13.74 -0.20 -1.53
N ASN A 221 -13.63 -0.40 -2.85
CA ASN A 221 -14.28 -1.46 -3.58
C ASN A 221 -13.27 -2.24 -4.42
N ILE A 222 -13.46 -3.55 -4.56
CA ILE A 222 -12.82 -4.38 -5.58
C ILE A 222 -13.69 -4.31 -6.84
N ASP A 223 -13.08 -3.99 -7.98
CA ASP A 223 -13.68 -4.22 -9.29
C ASP A 223 -13.44 -5.69 -9.67
N ASP A 224 -14.52 -6.47 -9.77
CA ASP A 224 -14.47 -7.89 -10.17
C ASP A 224 -14.55 -8.08 -11.70
N GLY A 225 -14.51 -6.98 -12.46
CA GLY A 225 -14.67 -6.99 -13.92
C GLY A 225 -16.13 -6.80 -14.37
N VAL A 226 -17.09 -6.88 -13.45
CA VAL A 226 -18.53 -6.71 -13.70
C VAL A 226 -19.11 -5.59 -12.82
N SER A 227 -18.80 -5.61 -11.53
CA SER A 227 -19.36 -4.78 -10.46
C SER A 227 -18.27 -4.28 -9.50
N LEU A 228 -18.62 -3.26 -8.71
CA LEU A 228 -17.80 -2.81 -7.58
C LEU A 228 -18.32 -3.48 -6.31
N THR A 229 -17.47 -4.25 -5.65
CA THR A 229 -17.78 -4.94 -4.41
C THR A 229 -17.07 -4.27 -3.23
N PRO A 230 -17.78 -3.74 -2.23
CA PRO A 230 -17.16 -3.07 -1.09
C PRO A 230 -16.25 -3.99 -0.29
N ILE A 231 -15.05 -3.51 0.04
CA ILE A 231 -14.12 -4.15 0.96
C ILE A 231 -14.50 -3.77 2.39
N GLY A 232 -14.66 -4.76 3.26
CA GLY A 232 -14.94 -4.50 4.67
C GLY A 232 -16.37 -4.03 4.96
N ALA A 233 -17.29 -4.17 3.99
CA ALA A 233 -18.70 -4.24 4.32
C ALA A 233 -18.86 -5.47 5.21
N GLY A 234 -18.99 -5.25 6.52
CA GLY A 234 -19.26 -6.31 7.47
C GLY A 234 -20.54 -7.00 7.02
N GLY A 235 -20.41 -8.16 6.38
CA GLY A 235 -21.48 -9.13 6.22
C GLY A 235 -21.81 -9.71 7.59
N SER A 236 -22.31 -8.86 8.49
CA SER A 236 -22.92 -9.32 9.72
C SER A 236 -24.37 -9.51 9.36
N GLY A 237 -24.87 -10.75 9.42
CA GLY A 237 -26.29 -11.09 9.27
C GLY A 237 -27.18 -10.51 10.38
N SER A 238 -26.83 -9.34 10.91
CA SER A 238 -27.64 -8.55 11.82
C SER A 238 -28.36 -7.51 10.96
N ILE A 239 -29.55 -7.88 10.48
CA ILE A 239 -30.49 -6.90 9.94
C ILE A 239 -30.77 -5.85 11.01
N GLU A 240 -30.73 -4.58 10.63
CA GLU A 240 -31.06 -3.48 11.55
C GLU A 240 -32.52 -3.61 11.99
N GLY A 241 -32.78 -3.30 13.27
CA GLY A 241 -34.12 -3.34 13.84
C GLY A 241 -35.14 -2.50 13.07
N CYS A 242 -36.41 -2.86 13.19
CA CYS A 242 -37.53 -2.07 12.66
C CYS A 242 -38.16 -1.27 13.79
N LEU A 243 -38.60 -0.03 13.51
CA LEU A 243 -39.35 0.77 14.47
C LEU A 243 -40.64 0.04 14.88
N VAL A 244 -41.38 -0.45 13.88
CA VAL A 244 -42.68 -1.12 14.05
C VAL A 244 -42.83 -2.31 13.09
N VAL A 245 -43.81 -3.16 13.37
CA VAL A 245 -44.23 -4.27 12.51
C VAL A 245 -45.70 -4.14 12.12
N THR A 246 -46.04 -4.47 10.87
CA THR A 246 -47.43 -4.57 10.42
C THR A 246 -47.96 -5.97 10.67
N THR A 247 -49.18 -6.07 11.19
CA THR A 247 -49.93 -7.34 11.34
C THR A 247 -51.17 -7.40 10.44
N SER A 248 -51.40 -6.36 9.65
CA SER A 248 -52.44 -6.29 8.62
C SER A 248 -51.87 -5.78 7.29
N ASN A 249 -52.65 -5.94 6.22
CA ASN A 249 -52.32 -5.37 4.93
C ASN A 249 -52.30 -3.83 5.01
N ILE A 250 -51.26 -3.21 4.48
CA ILE A 250 -51.10 -1.75 4.42
C ILE A 250 -50.77 -1.29 2.99
N THR A 251 -51.01 -0.01 2.69
CA THR A 251 -50.43 0.60 1.49
C THR A 251 -48.96 0.90 1.74
N LEU A 252 -48.05 0.47 0.86
CA LEU A 252 -46.61 0.76 0.97
C LEU A 252 -46.27 2.16 0.45
N SER A 253 -46.95 3.17 0.98
CA SER A 253 -46.78 4.58 0.61
C SER A 253 -47.35 5.48 1.70
N GLY A 254 -46.77 6.68 1.85
CA GLY A 254 -47.21 7.66 2.85
C GLY A 254 -46.79 7.26 4.27
N GLU A 255 -46.53 8.25 5.11
CA GLU A 255 -46.28 8.01 6.52
C GLU A 255 -47.57 7.55 7.22
N GLN A 256 -47.46 6.57 8.11
CA GLN A 256 -48.60 5.86 8.70
C GLN A 256 -48.43 5.70 10.21
N THR A 257 -49.55 5.60 10.93
CA THR A 257 -49.53 5.20 12.33
C THR A 257 -49.74 3.69 12.41
N ILE A 258 -48.72 2.95 12.85
CA ILE A 258 -48.72 1.50 12.97
C ILE A 258 -48.46 1.16 14.44
N ASP A 259 -49.32 0.33 15.03
CA ASP A 259 -49.22 -0.06 16.45
C ASP A 259 -49.08 1.13 17.43
N GLY A 260 -49.78 2.23 17.11
CA GLY A 260 -49.75 3.46 17.91
C GLY A 260 -48.56 4.39 17.66
N VAL A 261 -47.62 4.03 16.78
CA VAL A 261 -46.42 4.82 16.46
C VAL A 261 -46.52 5.39 15.06
N LEU A 262 -46.31 6.71 14.92
CA LEU A 262 -46.24 7.38 13.62
C LEU A 262 -44.87 7.13 12.98
N THR A 263 -44.86 6.61 11.75
CA THR A 263 -43.63 6.46 10.97
C THR A 263 -43.16 7.80 10.42
N SER A 264 -41.83 7.95 10.27
CA SER A 264 -41.18 9.09 9.63
C SER A 264 -39.81 8.65 9.15
N SER A 265 -39.67 8.31 7.86
CA SER A 265 -38.43 7.69 7.32
C SER A 265 -37.97 6.50 8.16
N SER A 266 -38.92 5.71 8.66
CA SER A 266 -38.69 4.66 9.66
C SER A 266 -38.61 3.29 9.02
N ARG A 267 -37.83 2.39 9.60
CA ARG A 267 -37.82 0.98 9.22
C ARG A 267 -39.08 0.30 9.71
N VAL A 268 -39.79 -0.39 8.83
CA VAL A 268 -41.04 -1.09 9.13
C VAL A 268 -40.92 -2.53 8.65
N LEU A 269 -41.12 -3.48 9.56
CA LEU A 269 -41.26 -4.88 9.20
C LEU A 269 -42.69 -5.10 8.68
N VAL A 270 -42.82 -5.50 7.42
CA VAL A 270 -44.11 -5.76 6.78
C VAL A 270 -44.33 -7.27 6.69
N THR A 271 -45.33 -7.78 7.40
CA THR A 271 -45.55 -9.25 7.52
C THR A 271 -46.88 -9.74 6.95
N ALA A 272 -47.80 -8.83 6.64
CA ALA A 272 -49.21 -9.17 6.37
C ALA A 272 -49.76 -8.58 5.05
N GLN A 273 -48.92 -8.43 4.02
CA GLN A 273 -49.39 -8.03 2.69
C GLN A 273 -50.27 -9.14 2.07
N SER A 274 -51.29 -8.75 1.30
CA SER A 274 -52.13 -9.69 0.54
C SER A 274 -51.32 -10.48 -0.49
N THR A 275 -50.26 -9.88 -1.03
CA THR A 275 -49.25 -10.57 -1.84
C THR A 275 -48.03 -10.80 -0.96
N GLY A 276 -47.85 -12.03 -0.45
CA GLY A 276 -46.79 -12.35 0.50
C GLY A 276 -45.35 -12.10 0.01
N ALA A 277 -45.13 -11.99 -1.31
CA ALA A 277 -43.85 -11.57 -1.87
C ALA A 277 -43.53 -10.07 -1.68
N GLN A 278 -44.51 -9.27 -1.25
CA GLN A 278 -44.35 -7.88 -0.82
C GLN A 278 -44.05 -7.75 0.67
N ASN A 279 -44.01 -8.85 1.42
CA ASN A 279 -43.50 -8.82 2.79
C ASN A 279 -41.97 -8.58 2.79
N GLY A 280 -41.46 -8.09 3.91
CA GLY A 280 -40.05 -7.76 4.10
C GLY A 280 -39.87 -6.49 4.93
N ILE A 281 -38.69 -5.89 4.86
CA ILE A 281 -38.38 -4.66 5.59
C ILE A 281 -38.41 -3.49 4.61
N TYR A 282 -39.14 -2.45 4.99
CA TYR A 282 -39.32 -1.24 4.19
C TYR A 282 -38.89 -0.01 4.98
N VAL A 283 -38.45 1.03 4.28
CA VAL A 283 -38.26 2.37 4.83
C VAL A 283 -39.48 3.21 4.43
N SER A 284 -40.18 3.72 5.43
CA SER A 284 -41.36 4.56 5.22
C SER A 284 -40.99 5.89 4.56
N SER A 285 -41.94 6.49 3.87
CA SER A 285 -41.77 7.78 3.19
C SER A 285 -43.12 8.42 2.95
N ALA A 286 -43.15 9.73 2.71
CA ALA A 286 -44.32 10.44 2.21
C ALA A 286 -44.77 9.92 0.82
N GLY A 287 -43.83 9.41 0.02
CA GLY A 287 -44.09 8.72 -1.25
C GLY A 287 -44.17 7.21 -1.10
N ALA A 288 -43.89 6.49 -2.19
CA ALA A 288 -43.77 5.04 -2.17
C ALA A 288 -42.63 4.60 -1.23
N TRP A 289 -42.87 3.55 -0.44
CA TRP A 289 -41.86 2.99 0.44
C TRP A 289 -40.88 2.13 -0.37
N ALA A 290 -39.60 2.19 -0.03
CA ALA A 290 -38.56 1.35 -0.61
C ALA A 290 -38.23 0.19 0.34
N ARG A 291 -37.76 -0.94 -0.19
CA ARG A 291 -37.15 -1.98 0.65
C ARG A 291 -35.89 -1.41 1.33
N ALA A 292 -35.61 -1.88 2.54
CA ALA A 292 -34.40 -1.48 3.25
C ALA A 292 -33.16 -2.10 2.58
N SER A 293 -32.04 -1.37 2.58
CA SER A 293 -30.81 -1.73 1.85
C SER A 293 -30.07 -2.96 2.38
N ASP A 294 -30.46 -3.46 3.55
CA ASP A 294 -29.97 -4.71 4.15
C ASP A 294 -30.93 -5.89 3.92
N LEU A 295 -31.99 -5.69 3.13
CA LEU A 295 -32.95 -6.72 2.70
C LEU A 295 -33.62 -6.36 1.36
N ASP A 296 -32.84 -5.92 0.37
CA ASP A 296 -33.33 -5.51 -0.95
C ASP A 296 -32.83 -6.36 -2.13
N THR A 297 -31.93 -7.33 -1.89
CA THR A 297 -31.49 -8.32 -2.89
C THR A 297 -31.79 -9.77 -2.48
N ASP A 298 -31.86 -10.67 -3.47
CA ASP A 298 -32.04 -12.12 -3.26
C ASP A 298 -31.01 -12.70 -2.29
N THR A 299 -29.79 -12.17 -2.34
CA THR A 299 -28.67 -12.61 -1.49
C THR A 299 -28.78 -12.13 -0.05
N ASP A 300 -29.55 -11.10 0.25
CA ASP A 300 -29.69 -10.59 1.62
C ASP A 300 -30.67 -11.43 2.43
N VAL A 301 -31.63 -12.07 1.76
CA VAL A 301 -32.61 -12.94 2.42
C VAL A 301 -31.93 -14.22 2.87
N LYS A 302 -31.81 -14.40 4.19
CA LYS A 302 -31.23 -15.60 4.81
C LYS A 302 -32.28 -16.36 5.61
N GLN A 303 -32.30 -17.68 5.46
CA GLN A 303 -33.14 -18.56 6.26
C GLN A 303 -32.86 -18.36 7.75
N GLY A 304 -33.93 -18.21 8.56
CA GLY A 304 -33.80 -18.01 10.00
C GLY A 304 -33.37 -16.61 10.43
N MET A 305 -33.24 -15.65 9.50
CA MET A 305 -32.93 -14.27 9.88
C MET A 305 -34.00 -13.71 10.81
N SER A 306 -33.57 -12.93 11.80
CA SER A 306 -34.43 -12.41 12.85
C SER A 306 -34.27 -10.91 12.99
N VAL A 307 -35.38 -10.19 13.10
CA VAL A 307 -35.44 -8.73 13.23
C VAL A 307 -36.07 -8.35 14.56
N TYR A 308 -35.48 -7.38 15.23
CA TYR A 308 -36.04 -6.80 16.45
C TYR A 308 -36.97 -5.64 16.10
N VAL A 309 -38.13 -5.58 16.76
CA VAL A 309 -39.09 -4.47 16.67
C VAL A 309 -38.91 -3.60 17.91
N VAL A 310 -38.65 -2.32 17.70
CA VAL A 310 -38.23 -1.39 18.76
C VAL A 310 -39.42 -0.87 19.57
N ASP A 311 -40.49 -0.46 18.89
CA ASP A 311 -41.61 0.27 19.49
C ASP A 311 -42.95 -0.30 19.01
N GLY A 312 -44.04 0.18 19.60
CA GLY A 312 -45.40 -0.27 19.34
C GLY A 312 -46.08 -0.79 20.60
N SER A 313 -47.37 -0.49 20.74
CA SER A 313 -48.16 -0.87 21.92
C SER A 313 -48.34 -2.37 22.09
N LEU A 314 -48.39 -3.14 20.99
CA LEU A 314 -48.65 -4.58 20.96
C LEU A 314 -47.42 -5.41 20.58
N ASN A 315 -46.55 -4.84 19.73
CA ASN A 315 -45.44 -5.53 19.10
C ASN A 315 -44.07 -4.86 19.32
N GLY A 316 -44.02 -3.80 20.13
CA GLY A 316 -42.75 -3.26 20.62
C GLY A 316 -41.95 -4.29 21.42
N HIS A 317 -40.64 -4.21 21.31
CA HIS A 317 -39.66 -5.10 21.95
C HIS A 317 -39.75 -6.58 21.57
N THR A 318 -40.22 -6.90 20.37
CA THR A 318 -40.43 -8.30 19.94
C THR A 318 -39.46 -8.71 18.84
N VAL A 319 -39.14 -10.00 18.75
CA VAL A 319 -38.28 -10.55 17.69
C VAL A 319 -39.14 -11.32 16.69
N TRP A 320 -38.93 -11.09 15.39
CA TRP A 320 -39.60 -11.78 14.31
C TRP A 320 -38.60 -12.50 13.43
N THR A 321 -38.86 -13.78 13.14
CA THR A 321 -37.96 -14.65 12.39
C THR A 321 -38.58 -15.07 11.07
N LEU A 322 -37.81 -15.00 9.98
CA LEU A 322 -38.21 -15.54 8.68
C LEU A 322 -38.23 -17.08 8.74
N ARG A 323 -39.39 -17.67 8.43
CA ARG A 323 -39.55 -19.13 8.36
C ARG A 323 -39.69 -19.70 6.96
N THR A 324 -39.82 -18.87 5.93
CA THR A 324 -39.81 -19.37 4.56
C THR A 324 -38.45 -20.03 4.30
N ASP A 325 -38.44 -21.28 3.83
CA ASP A 325 -37.21 -21.96 3.42
C ASP A 325 -36.78 -21.50 2.02
N GLY A 326 -35.47 -21.46 1.77
CA GLY A 326 -34.91 -21.05 0.48
C GLY A 326 -35.09 -22.08 -0.63
N PRO A 327 -34.77 -21.73 -1.89
CA PRO A 327 -34.15 -20.48 -2.34
C PRO A 327 -35.11 -19.28 -2.40
N TYR A 328 -34.56 -18.06 -2.34
CA TYR A 328 -35.32 -16.82 -2.32
C TYR A 328 -35.14 -16.03 -3.62
N THR A 329 -36.25 -15.53 -4.16
CA THR A 329 -36.29 -14.52 -5.23
C THR A 329 -37.21 -13.40 -4.77
N LEU A 330 -36.65 -12.23 -4.44
CA LEU A 330 -37.40 -11.08 -3.95
C LEU A 330 -38.44 -10.63 -4.98
N GLY A 331 -39.63 -10.30 -4.48
CA GLY A 331 -40.79 -9.96 -5.33
C GLY A 331 -41.51 -11.17 -5.93
N SER A 332 -40.99 -12.39 -5.80
CA SER A 332 -41.66 -13.63 -6.22
C SER A 332 -41.90 -14.60 -5.06
N THR A 333 -40.87 -14.87 -4.25
CA THR A 333 -40.97 -15.74 -3.08
C THR A 333 -41.75 -15.06 -1.96
N THR A 334 -42.76 -15.74 -1.42
CA THR A 334 -43.49 -15.28 -0.23
C THR A 334 -42.59 -15.31 1.01
N LEU A 335 -42.45 -14.17 1.69
CA LEU A 335 -41.67 -14.06 2.92
C LEU A 335 -42.60 -14.10 4.14
N SER A 336 -42.49 -15.16 4.94
CA SER A 336 -43.32 -15.40 6.12
C SER A 336 -42.50 -15.19 7.40
N PHE A 337 -42.76 -14.08 8.08
CA PHE A 337 -42.14 -13.74 9.37
C PHE A 337 -43.04 -14.15 10.52
N PHE A 338 -42.45 -14.75 11.55
CA PHE A 338 -43.17 -15.18 12.74
C PHE A 338 -42.57 -14.54 13.98
N LYS A 339 -43.42 -13.99 14.83
CA LYS A 339 -43.05 -13.52 16.16
C LYS A 339 -42.52 -14.69 17.00
N LEU A 340 -41.34 -14.53 17.60
CA LEU A 340 -40.80 -15.49 18.55
C LEU A 340 -41.51 -15.34 19.90
N ASN A 341 -41.86 -16.47 20.52
CA ASN A 341 -42.43 -16.48 21.87
C ASN A 341 -41.35 -16.13 22.90
N GLU A 342 -41.68 -15.26 23.84
CA GLU A 342 -40.82 -14.93 24.98
C GLU A 342 -41.16 -15.81 26.18
N TRP A 343 -40.14 -16.30 26.88
CA TRP A 343 -40.31 -16.97 28.16
C TRP A 343 -40.37 -15.93 29.28
N ASN A 344 -41.50 -15.83 29.97
CA ASN A 344 -41.64 -15.02 31.17
C ASN A 344 -41.23 -15.79 32.42
N LYS A 345 -40.59 -15.10 33.36
CA LYS A 345 -40.42 -15.56 34.75
C LYS A 345 -41.16 -14.60 35.65
N GLU A 346 -42.08 -15.11 36.44
CA GLU A 346 -42.93 -14.29 37.30
C GLU A 346 -42.84 -14.78 38.75
N SER A 347 -42.93 -13.84 39.70
CA SER A 347 -43.01 -14.15 41.13
C SER A 347 -44.19 -13.39 41.72
N LEU A 348 -45.18 -14.14 42.20
CA LEU A 348 -46.42 -13.59 42.74
C LEU A 348 -46.51 -13.90 44.23
N THR A 349 -46.52 -12.85 45.06
CA THR A 349 -46.81 -12.99 46.49
C THR A 349 -48.32 -13.00 46.68
N LEU A 350 -48.84 -14.05 47.32
CA LEU A 350 -50.24 -14.19 47.61
C LEU A 350 -50.62 -13.29 48.79
N ASN A 351 -51.80 -12.68 48.71
CA ASN A 351 -52.43 -11.99 49.82
C ASN A 351 -53.67 -12.77 50.32
N GLY A 352 -54.22 -12.42 51.48
CA GLY A 352 -55.41 -13.08 52.03
C GLY A 352 -56.64 -13.11 51.10
N THR A 353 -56.78 -12.13 50.18
CA THR A 353 -57.85 -12.13 49.17
C THR A 353 -57.62 -13.19 48.10
N ASP A 354 -56.37 -13.36 47.64
CA ASP A 354 -55.99 -14.40 46.68
C ASP A 354 -56.30 -15.81 47.25
N ILE A 355 -55.97 -16.02 48.53
CA ILE A 355 -56.27 -17.27 49.24
C ILE A 355 -57.78 -17.51 49.33
N THR A 356 -58.54 -16.48 49.72
CA THR A 356 -60.01 -16.57 49.83
C THR A 356 -60.67 -16.84 48.47
N ASN A 357 -60.14 -16.24 47.40
CA ASN A 357 -60.64 -16.43 46.04
C ASN A 357 -60.26 -17.79 45.46
N GLY A 358 -59.19 -18.42 45.96
CA GLY A 358 -58.67 -19.68 45.43
C GLY A 358 -57.99 -19.55 44.07
N TYR A 359 -57.58 -18.35 43.66
CA TYR A 359 -56.86 -18.13 42.40
C TYR A 359 -55.97 -16.90 42.43
N LYS A 360 -55.03 -16.86 41.48
CA LYS A 360 -54.23 -15.67 41.14
C LYS A 360 -54.14 -15.51 39.63
N ASP A 361 -54.34 -14.28 39.15
CA ASP A 361 -54.14 -13.94 37.74
C ASP A 361 -52.67 -13.59 37.49
N LEU A 362 -52.12 -14.08 36.38
CA LEU A 362 -50.76 -13.78 35.91
C LEU A 362 -50.71 -12.44 35.18
N ALA A 363 -49.51 -11.90 34.97
CA ALA A 363 -49.31 -10.68 34.19
C ALA A 363 -49.68 -10.82 32.70
N PHE A 364 -49.65 -12.03 32.15
CA PHE A 364 -49.92 -12.29 30.73
C PHE A 364 -50.67 -13.60 30.52
N GLU A 365 -51.34 -13.75 29.37
CA GLU A 365 -51.84 -15.05 28.92
C GLU A 365 -50.64 -15.98 28.60
N ALA A 366 -50.64 -17.18 29.17
CA ALA A 366 -49.66 -18.21 28.91
C ALA A 366 -50.05 -19.02 27.67
N VAL A 367 -49.05 -19.44 26.89
CA VAL A 367 -49.26 -20.47 25.85
C VAL A 367 -49.72 -21.75 26.55
N THR A 368 -50.70 -22.44 25.96
CA THR A 368 -51.19 -23.75 26.42
C THR A 368 -50.01 -24.68 26.71
N GLU A 369 -50.04 -25.36 27.86
CA GLU A 369 -49.01 -26.32 28.32
C GLU A 369 -47.59 -25.73 28.53
N SER A 370 -47.44 -24.40 28.59
CA SER A 370 -46.12 -23.78 28.78
C SER A 370 -45.76 -23.46 30.24
N LEU A 371 -46.74 -23.49 31.15
CA LEU A 371 -46.59 -22.98 32.51
C LEU A 371 -45.98 -24.02 33.45
N ASN A 372 -44.97 -23.59 34.20
CA ASN A 372 -44.34 -24.32 35.28
C ASN A 372 -44.53 -23.54 36.57
N LEU A 373 -45.15 -24.15 37.59
CA LEU A 373 -45.35 -23.55 38.90
C LEU A 373 -44.42 -24.17 39.94
N HIS A 374 -43.71 -23.32 40.68
CA HIS A 374 -43.01 -23.71 41.89
C HIS A 374 -43.46 -22.91 43.10
N VAL A 375 -43.71 -23.60 44.21
CA VAL A 375 -44.02 -22.99 45.51
C VAL A 375 -43.07 -23.57 46.54
N ASN A 376 -42.38 -22.71 47.30
CA ASN A 376 -41.41 -23.12 48.31
C ASN A 376 -40.33 -24.12 47.80
N GLY A 377 -40.00 -24.04 46.51
CA GLY A 377 -39.01 -24.90 45.86
C GLY A 377 -39.54 -26.25 45.33
N GLN A 378 -40.81 -26.57 45.56
CA GLN A 378 -41.48 -27.76 45.03
C GLN A 378 -42.19 -27.45 43.71
N TYR A 379 -42.18 -28.41 42.79
CA TYR A 379 -42.90 -28.33 41.52
C TYR A 379 -44.33 -28.85 41.70
N PHE A 380 -45.29 -28.18 41.07
CA PHE A 380 -46.71 -28.57 41.10
C PHE A 380 -47.23 -28.79 39.69
N HIS A 381 -48.19 -29.70 39.54
CA HIS A 381 -48.71 -30.13 38.25
C HIS A 381 -50.06 -29.48 37.93
N GLU A 382 -50.22 -29.02 36.69
CA GLU A 382 -51.51 -28.61 36.15
C GLU A 382 -52.48 -29.80 36.16
N THR A 383 -53.76 -29.54 36.38
CA THR A 383 -54.88 -30.48 36.60
C THR A 383 -54.93 -31.17 37.96
N ASP A 384 -53.80 -31.49 38.56
CA ASP A 384 -53.74 -32.12 39.89
C ASP A 384 -53.75 -31.06 41.01
N ASP A 385 -52.86 -30.07 40.91
CA ASP A 385 -52.60 -29.08 41.97
C ASP A 385 -53.11 -27.68 41.62
N TYR A 386 -53.30 -27.40 40.34
CA TYR A 386 -53.90 -26.15 39.87
C TYR A 386 -54.56 -26.33 38.52
N THR A 387 -55.44 -25.41 38.13
CA THR A 387 -56.00 -25.35 36.77
C THR A 387 -55.81 -23.97 36.16
N LEU A 388 -55.66 -23.91 34.85
CA LEU A 388 -55.48 -22.66 34.11
C LEU A 388 -56.74 -22.33 33.30
N SER A 389 -57.10 -21.05 33.25
CA SER A 389 -58.12 -20.53 32.35
C SER A 389 -57.74 -19.14 31.86
N THR A 390 -58.28 -18.69 30.73
CA THR A 390 -58.06 -17.32 30.26
C THR A 390 -59.21 -16.43 30.74
N VAL A 391 -58.89 -15.35 31.46
CA VAL A 391 -59.86 -14.35 31.91
C VAL A 391 -59.30 -12.98 31.54
N SER A 392 -60.03 -12.20 30.74
CA SER A 392 -59.63 -10.84 30.34
C SER A 392 -58.20 -10.75 29.75
N SER A 393 -57.82 -11.71 28.89
CA SER A 393 -56.50 -11.78 28.22
C SER A 393 -55.30 -11.98 29.15
N VAL A 394 -55.53 -12.50 30.36
CA VAL A 394 -54.49 -13.07 31.22
C VAL A 394 -54.83 -14.49 31.61
N THR A 395 -53.82 -15.28 31.99
CA THR A 395 -54.04 -16.61 32.55
C THR A 395 -54.40 -16.48 34.02
N ARG A 396 -55.53 -17.06 34.40
CA ARG A 396 -55.94 -17.31 35.78
C ARG A 396 -55.42 -18.67 36.23
N LEU A 397 -54.61 -18.68 37.27
CA LEU A 397 -54.16 -19.88 37.96
C LEU A 397 -55.08 -20.13 39.16
N THR A 398 -55.92 -21.15 39.06
CA THR A 398 -56.85 -21.55 40.12
C THR A 398 -56.25 -22.68 40.94
N PHE A 399 -56.17 -22.50 42.26
CA PHE A 399 -55.59 -23.46 43.18
C PHE A 399 -56.50 -24.68 43.30
N ALA A 400 -55.92 -25.88 43.23
CA ALA A 400 -56.62 -27.15 43.31
C ALA A 400 -55.79 -28.15 44.16
N GLY A 401 -56.31 -29.38 44.31
CA GLY A 401 -55.59 -30.45 44.99
C GLY A 401 -55.00 -30.05 46.34
N GLN A 402 -53.70 -30.30 46.50
CA GLN A 402 -52.97 -29.99 47.75
C GLN A 402 -52.67 -28.49 47.94
N LEU A 403 -52.78 -27.66 46.89
CA LEU A 403 -52.60 -26.21 46.97
C LEU A 403 -53.88 -25.48 47.45
N ALA A 404 -55.04 -26.14 47.37
CA ALA A 404 -56.31 -25.59 47.85
C ALA A 404 -56.42 -25.61 49.39
N SER A 405 -57.36 -24.84 49.93
CA SER A 405 -57.57 -24.71 51.37
C SER A 405 -57.82 -26.07 52.04
N GLY A 406 -56.88 -26.48 52.91
CA GLY A 406 -56.99 -27.72 53.71
C GLY A 406 -56.09 -28.88 53.29
N GLY A 407 -55.22 -28.73 52.27
CA GLY A 407 -54.16 -29.69 51.94
C GLY A 407 -52.86 -29.52 52.75
N ASP A 408 -51.97 -30.51 52.69
CA ASP A 408 -50.66 -30.49 53.38
C ASP A 408 -49.72 -29.39 52.85
N ALA A 409 -49.94 -28.94 51.60
CA ALA A 409 -49.24 -27.85 50.95
C ALA A 409 -50.16 -26.65 50.67
N ALA A 410 -51.25 -26.51 51.44
CA ALA A 410 -52.23 -25.45 51.23
C ALA A 410 -51.58 -24.07 51.24
N LEU A 411 -51.88 -23.28 50.21
CA LEU A 411 -51.34 -21.93 50.08
C LEU A 411 -51.89 -21.01 51.17
N VAL A 412 -51.01 -20.18 51.72
CA VAL A 412 -51.35 -19.17 52.74
C VAL A 412 -50.93 -17.76 52.32
N ASP A 413 -51.46 -16.77 53.03
CA ASP A 413 -51.06 -15.37 52.86
C ASP A 413 -49.54 -15.22 53.03
N GLY A 414 -48.90 -14.56 52.07
CA GLY A 414 -47.45 -14.39 52.02
C GLY A 414 -46.68 -15.45 51.22
N ASP A 415 -47.30 -16.57 50.82
CA ASP A 415 -46.64 -17.55 49.95
C ASP A 415 -46.26 -16.93 48.60
N VAL A 416 -45.13 -17.37 48.05
CA VAL A 416 -44.60 -16.88 46.77
C VAL A 416 -44.68 -17.96 45.70
N LEU A 417 -45.51 -17.71 44.69
CA LEU A 417 -45.58 -18.51 43.48
C LEU A 417 -44.47 -18.10 42.53
N LYS A 418 -43.58 -19.02 42.15
CA LYS A 418 -42.55 -18.79 41.12
C LYS A 418 -42.96 -19.50 39.84
N LEU A 419 -43.24 -18.71 38.81
CA LEU A 419 -43.76 -19.21 37.54
C LEU A 419 -42.77 -19.02 36.41
N LYS A 420 -42.77 -19.96 35.47
CA LYS A 420 -42.13 -19.81 34.16
C LYS A 420 -43.09 -20.27 33.08
N TYR A 421 -43.37 -19.42 32.10
CA TYR A 421 -44.31 -19.74 31.01
C TYR A 421 -43.95 -18.97 29.74
N GLN A 422 -44.39 -19.47 28.58
CA GLN A 422 -44.28 -18.70 27.34
C GLN A 422 -45.45 -17.72 27.26
N ILE A 423 -45.16 -16.46 26.95
CA ILE A 423 -46.21 -15.46 26.75
C ILE A 423 -46.94 -15.77 25.45
N LYS A 424 -48.25 -15.99 25.53
CA LYS A 424 -49.13 -16.06 24.36
C LYS A 424 -49.39 -14.64 23.91
N ARG A 425 -48.85 -14.28 22.74
CA ARG A 425 -49.15 -13.01 22.08
C ARG A 425 -50.07 -13.30 20.90
N ASN A 426 -51.18 -12.57 20.82
CA ASN A 426 -52.15 -12.73 19.73
C ASN A 426 -51.43 -12.61 18.39
N SER A 427 -51.58 -13.64 17.57
CA SER A 427 -51.16 -13.69 16.16
C SER A 427 -51.93 -12.69 15.31
#